data_AF-Q93KU8-F1
#
_entry.id   AF-Q93KU8-F1
#
_cell.length_a   1.000
_cell.length_b   1.000
_cell.length_c   1.000
_cell.angle_alpha   90.00
_cell.angle_beta   90.00
_cell.angle_gamma   90.00
#
_symmetry.space_group_name_H-M   'P 1'
#
loop_
_entity.id
_entity.type
_entity.pdbx_description
1 polymer ?
#
loop_
_entity_poly.entity_id
_entity_poly.type
_entity_poly.pdbx_seq_one_letter_code
_entity_poly.pdbx_strand_id
1 'polypeptide(L)'
;MFITPRNVSNTFLQEPLRHSSDLTEMPVEAENVKSKTEYYNAWAVWERNAPPGNGEQREMAVSRLRDCLDRQAHELELNNLGLSSLPELPPHLESLVASCNSLTELPELPQSLKSLQVDNNNLKALSDLPPSLEFLAAGNNQLEELPELQNSSFLKIIDVDNNSLKKLPDLPPSLEFLAAGNNQLEELSELQNLPFLTEIHADNNSLKTLPDLPPSLKTLNVRENYLTDLPELPQSLTFLDVSDNIFSGLSELPPNLYYLDASSNGIRSLCDLPPSLVELDVRDNQLIELPALPPHLERLIASLNHLAEVPELPQNLKQLHVEHNALREFPDIPESVEDLRMDSERVTDTYEFAHETTDKLEDDVFE
;
A
#
# COMPACT_ATOMS: atom_id res chain seq x y z
N MET A 1 1.82 13.08 -7.19
CA MET A 1 2.39 12.74 -8.51
C MET A 1 3.07 11.40 -8.32
N PHE A 2 2.36 10.30 -8.57
CA PHE A 2 2.79 8.95 -8.18
C PHE A 2 3.84 8.43 -9.17
N ILE A 3 5.03 8.08 -8.66
CA ILE A 3 6.12 7.49 -9.45
C ILE A 3 6.17 6.00 -9.13
N THR A 4 5.77 5.19 -10.10
CA THR A 4 6.05 3.75 -10.16
C THR A 4 7.56 3.50 -10.31
N PRO A 5 8.19 2.55 -9.60
CA PRO A 5 9.54 2.15 -9.92
C PRO A 5 9.53 1.12 -11.07
N ARG A 6 9.93 1.56 -12.26
CA ARG A 6 10.47 0.67 -13.31
C ARG A 6 11.98 0.50 -13.10
N ASN A 7 12.45 -0.68 -13.49
CA ASN A 7 13.85 -1.10 -13.70
C ASN A 7 14.64 -1.55 -12.48
N VAL A 8 14.66 -2.87 -12.27
CA VAL A 8 15.89 -3.58 -11.87
C VAL A 8 16.07 -4.76 -12.81
N SER A 9 16.87 -4.57 -13.86
CA SER A 9 17.38 -5.66 -14.69
C SER A 9 18.90 -5.72 -14.54
N ASN A 10 19.37 -6.97 -14.41
CA ASN A 10 20.75 -7.42 -14.58
C ASN A 10 21.80 -6.93 -13.59
N THR A 11 22.20 -7.85 -12.71
CA THR A 11 23.58 -8.38 -12.68
C THR A 11 23.63 -9.50 -11.66
N PHE A 12 24.02 -10.70 -12.06
CA PHE A 12 24.85 -11.69 -11.34
C PHE A 12 24.61 -13.02 -12.06
N LEU A 13 25.64 -13.55 -12.75
CA LEU A 13 25.89 -14.97 -13.00
C LEU A 13 27.04 -15.10 -14.02
N GLN A 14 28.26 -15.26 -13.53
CA GLN A 14 29.34 -15.99 -14.21
C GLN A 14 30.23 -16.62 -13.15
N GLU A 15 30.21 -17.95 -13.03
CA GLU A 15 31.42 -18.80 -13.13
C GLU A 15 31.05 -20.30 -13.16
N PRO A 16 31.85 -21.17 -13.84
CA PRO A 16 31.50 -22.55 -14.13
C PRO A 16 32.16 -23.55 -13.17
N LEU A 17 31.45 -24.62 -12.79
CA LEU A 17 32.04 -25.76 -12.07
C LEU A 17 32.02 -27.04 -12.92
N ARG A 18 33.16 -27.74 -12.89
CA ARG A 18 33.56 -28.86 -13.74
C ARG A 18 32.90 -30.19 -13.34
N HIS A 19 32.82 -31.06 -14.34
CA HIS A 19 32.44 -32.47 -14.28
C HIS A 19 33.09 -33.30 -13.16
N SER A 20 32.28 -34.21 -12.59
CA SER A 20 32.69 -35.55 -12.16
C SER A 20 31.56 -36.53 -12.47
N SER A 21 31.97 -37.68 -12.98
CA SER A 21 31.18 -38.76 -13.57
C SER A 21 30.68 -39.79 -12.57
N ASP A 22 29.66 -40.52 -13.02
CA ASP A 22 29.19 -41.85 -12.61
C ASP A 22 28.37 -41.94 -11.32
N LEU A 23 27.10 -42.30 -11.47
CA LEU A 23 26.40 -43.38 -10.74
C LEU A 23 24.98 -43.58 -11.31
N THR A 24 24.79 -44.73 -11.96
CA THR A 24 23.55 -45.52 -12.09
C THR A 24 22.28 -44.85 -12.62
N GLU A 25 21.99 -45.10 -13.89
CA GLU A 25 20.67 -44.96 -14.51
C GLU A 25 19.62 -45.82 -13.78
N MET A 26 18.74 -45.17 -13.05
CA MET A 26 17.40 -45.67 -12.75
C MET A 26 16.47 -45.19 -13.87
N PRO A 27 15.48 -45.98 -14.34
CA PRO A 27 14.57 -45.52 -15.36
C PRO A 27 13.68 -44.45 -14.74
N VAL A 28 13.91 -43.19 -15.12
CA VAL A 28 12.99 -42.08 -14.89
C VAL A 28 11.70 -42.49 -15.60
N GLU A 29 10.63 -42.67 -14.83
CA GLU A 29 9.28 -42.80 -15.37
C GLU A 29 9.08 -41.62 -16.33
N ALA A 30 8.85 -41.91 -17.61
CA ALA A 30 8.58 -40.89 -18.59
C ALA A 30 7.29 -40.19 -18.16
N GLU A 31 7.43 -39.04 -17.48
CA GLU A 31 6.35 -38.10 -17.30
C GLU A 31 5.71 -37.90 -18.67
N ASN A 32 4.40 -38.08 -18.71
CA ASN A 32 3.60 -38.05 -19.91
C ASN A 32 3.54 -36.61 -20.43
N VAL A 33 4.65 -36.10 -20.98
CA VAL A 33 4.76 -34.73 -21.48
C VAL A 33 3.87 -34.63 -22.70
N LYS A 34 2.73 -33.97 -22.51
CA LYS A 34 1.74 -33.67 -23.53
C LYS A 34 2.44 -33.02 -24.74
N SER A 35 2.19 -33.58 -25.92
CA SER A 35 2.80 -33.12 -27.17
C SER A 35 2.33 -31.71 -27.54
N LYS A 36 3.16 -30.95 -28.27
CA LYS A 36 2.76 -29.63 -28.80
C LYS A 36 1.44 -29.67 -29.58
N THR A 37 1.21 -30.75 -30.33
CA THR A 37 -0.02 -30.96 -31.09
C THR A 37 -1.26 -31.04 -30.20
N GLU A 38 -1.14 -31.66 -29.02
CA GLU A 38 -2.24 -31.75 -28.05
C GLU A 38 -2.58 -30.39 -27.46
N TYR A 39 -1.58 -29.56 -27.12
CA TYR A 39 -1.81 -28.16 -26.72
C TYR A 39 -2.52 -27.36 -27.82
N TYR A 40 -2.04 -27.44 -29.07
CA TYR A 40 -2.68 -26.71 -30.17
C TYR A 40 -4.13 -27.14 -30.42
N ASN A 41 -4.42 -28.43 -30.30
CA ASN A 41 -5.77 -28.95 -30.43
C ASN A 41 -6.67 -28.45 -29.29
N ALA A 42 -6.17 -28.48 -28.04
CA ALA A 42 -6.89 -27.96 -26.89
C ALA A 42 -7.20 -26.46 -27.04
N TRP A 43 -6.22 -25.66 -27.44
CA TRP A 43 -6.39 -24.23 -27.67
C TRP A 43 -7.37 -23.92 -28.81
N ALA A 44 -7.33 -24.68 -29.91
CA ALA A 44 -8.27 -24.52 -31.02
C ALA A 44 -9.72 -24.91 -30.64
N VAL A 45 -9.89 -25.84 -29.67
CA VAL A 45 -11.20 -26.14 -29.10
C VAL A 45 -11.65 -24.99 -28.19
N TRP A 46 -10.77 -24.50 -27.31
CA TRP A 46 -11.07 -23.38 -26.42
C TRP A 46 -11.43 -22.10 -27.19
N GLU A 47 -10.72 -21.78 -28.27
CA GLU A 47 -11.02 -20.64 -29.14
C GLU A 47 -12.42 -20.71 -29.74
N ARG A 48 -12.82 -21.88 -30.27
CA ARG A 48 -14.14 -22.10 -30.87
C ARG A 48 -15.28 -22.07 -29.86
N ASN A 49 -14.99 -22.35 -28.60
CA ASN A 49 -15.96 -22.34 -27.49
C ASN A 49 -16.10 -20.95 -26.84
N ALA A 50 -15.78 -19.86 -27.56
CA ALA A 50 -15.98 -18.51 -27.08
C ALA A 50 -17.47 -18.23 -26.79
N PRO A 51 -17.82 -17.68 -25.60
CA PRO A 51 -19.17 -17.23 -25.29
C PRO A 51 -19.68 -16.24 -26.34
N PRO A 52 -20.88 -16.45 -26.91
CA PRO A 52 -21.44 -15.53 -27.89
C PRO A 52 -21.73 -14.18 -27.23
N GLY A 53 -21.21 -13.10 -27.82
CA GLY A 53 -21.57 -11.72 -27.45
C GLY A 53 -20.59 -10.96 -26.55
N ASN A 54 -19.51 -11.59 -26.07
CA ASN A 54 -18.55 -10.93 -25.15
C ASN A 54 -17.37 -10.20 -25.84
N GLY A 55 -17.22 -10.33 -27.16
CA GLY A 55 -16.09 -9.70 -27.87
C GLY A 55 -14.71 -10.24 -27.48
N GLU A 56 -14.64 -11.46 -26.95
CA GLU A 56 -13.39 -12.07 -26.48
C GLU A 56 -12.39 -12.26 -27.63
N GLN A 57 -11.16 -11.80 -27.43
CA GLN A 57 -10.08 -11.91 -28.40
C GLN A 57 -9.34 -13.26 -28.26
N ARG A 58 -10.07 -14.38 -28.26
CA ARG A 58 -9.47 -15.72 -28.10
C ARG A 58 -8.50 -16.09 -29.22
N GLU A 59 -8.74 -15.65 -30.45
CA GLU A 59 -7.82 -15.85 -31.58
C GLU A 59 -6.43 -15.24 -31.29
N MET A 60 -6.41 -14.00 -30.76
CA MET A 60 -5.18 -13.33 -30.34
C MET A 60 -4.50 -14.09 -29.20
N ALA A 61 -5.26 -14.53 -28.19
CA ALA A 61 -4.74 -15.32 -27.08
C ALA A 61 -4.11 -16.64 -27.56
N VAL A 62 -4.77 -17.38 -28.47
CA VAL A 62 -4.22 -18.62 -29.05
C VAL A 62 -2.96 -18.33 -29.87
N SER A 63 -2.92 -17.23 -30.63
CA SER A 63 -1.70 -16.85 -31.34
C SER A 63 -0.52 -16.62 -30.38
N ARG A 64 -0.76 -15.96 -29.25
CA ARG A 64 0.28 -15.71 -28.23
C ARG A 64 0.69 -16.99 -27.49
N LEU A 65 -0.26 -17.86 -27.16
CA LEU A 65 0.00 -19.19 -26.57
C LEU A 65 0.88 -20.05 -27.48
N ARG A 66 0.58 -20.07 -28.79
CA ARG A 66 1.39 -20.80 -29.79
C ARG A 66 2.80 -20.23 -29.90
N ASP A 67 2.93 -18.92 -30.03
CA ASP A 67 4.25 -18.27 -30.11
C ASP A 67 5.09 -18.52 -28.86
N CYS A 68 4.48 -18.46 -27.68
CA CYS A 68 5.11 -18.77 -26.39
C CYS A 68 5.64 -20.22 -26.35
N LEU A 69 4.81 -21.20 -26.73
CA LEU A 69 5.21 -22.61 -26.75
C LEU A 69 6.24 -22.92 -27.83
N ASP A 70 6.20 -22.25 -28.98
CA ASP A 70 7.14 -22.48 -30.06
C ASP A 70 8.52 -21.89 -29.82
N ARG A 71 8.57 -20.70 -29.25
CA ARG A 71 9.81 -20.03 -28.91
C ARG A 71 10.36 -20.43 -27.55
N GLN A 72 9.62 -21.22 -26.77
CA GLN A 72 9.94 -21.51 -25.38
C GLN A 72 10.10 -20.22 -24.58
N ALA A 73 9.21 -19.26 -24.81
CA ALA A 73 9.23 -17.99 -24.10
C ALA A 73 8.88 -18.23 -22.62
N HIS A 74 9.55 -17.50 -21.73
CA HIS A 74 9.33 -17.56 -20.28
C HIS A 74 8.12 -16.72 -19.84
N GLU A 75 7.65 -15.81 -20.69
CA GLU A 75 6.57 -14.86 -20.41
C GLU A 75 5.43 -14.99 -21.42
N LEU A 76 4.20 -14.85 -20.92
CA LEU A 76 2.98 -14.89 -21.70
C LEU A 76 2.04 -13.76 -21.28
N GLU A 77 1.83 -12.82 -22.20
CA GLU A 77 0.92 -11.69 -22.03
C GLU A 77 -0.45 -11.98 -22.67
N LEU A 78 -1.49 -12.07 -21.85
CA LEU A 78 -2.90 -12.23 -22.22
C LEU A 78 -3.80 -11.10 -21.68
N ASN A 79 -3.22 -9.97 -21.30
CA ASN A 79 -3.94 -8.83 -20.75
C ASN A 79 -4.86 -8.12 -21.77
N ASN A 80 -5.97 -7.57 -21.29
CA ASN A 80 -6.92 -6.75 -22.07
C ASN A 80 -7.48 -7.45 -23.32
N LEU A 81 -7.82 -8.74 -23.20
CA LEU A 81 -8.39 -9.55 -24.27
C LEU A 81 -9.88 -9.87 -24.05
N GLY A 82 -10.46 -9.39 -22.94
CA GLY A 82 -11.86 -9.64 -22.57
C GLY A 82 -12.15 -11.11 -22.26
N LEU A 83 -11.14 -11.90 -21.88
CA LEU A 83 -11.27 -13.34 -21.71
C LEU A 83 -12.11 -13.67 -20.47
N SER A 84 -13.06 -14.60 -20.60
CA SER A 84 -13.83 -15.11 -19.44
C SER A 84 -13.19 -16.33 -18.76
N SER A 85 -12.26 -16.99 -19.44
CA SER A 85 -11.54 -18.19 -18.99
C SER A 85 -10.19 -18.26 -19.68
N LEU A 86 -9.25 -19.03 -19.15
CA LEU A 86 -8.00 -19.37 -19.83
C LEU A 86 -7.96 -20.88 -20.14
N PRO A 87 -7.34 -21.29 -21.25
CA PRO A 87 -7.05 -22.70 -21.47
C PRO A 87 -5.84 -23.13 -20.63
N GLU A 88 -5.54 -24.43 -20.67
CA GLU A 88 -4.29 -24.98 -20.14
C GLU A 88 -3.07 -24.22 -20.69
N LEU A 89 -2.16 -23.87 -19.78
CA LEU A 89 -1.03 -23.01 -20.03
C LEU A 89 0.22 -23.81 -20.47
N PRO A 90 1.17 -23.19 -21.19
CA PRO A 90 2.44 -23.84 -21.50
C PRO A 90 3.19 -24.25 -20.21
N PRO A 91 3.73 -25.48 -20.12
CA PRO A 91 4.22 -26.04 -18.86
C PRO A 91 5.55 -25.44 -18.39
N HIS A 92 6.29 -24.76 -19.28
CA HIS A 92 7.58 -24.12 -19.02
C HIS A 92 7.45 -22.62 -18.68
N LEU A 93 6.22 -22.11 -18.54
CA LEU A 93 5.96 -20.70 -18.34
C LEU A 93 6.46 -20.23 -16.96
N GLU A 94 7.14 -19.08 -16.91
CA GLU A 94 7.65 -18.47 -15.68
C GLU A 94 6.89 -17.20 -15.29
N SER A 95 6.31 -16.48 -16.26
CA SER A 95 5.54 -15.25 -16.03
C SER A 95 4.23 -15.27 -16.82
N LEU A 96 3.10 -15.11 -16.14
CA LEU A 96 1.78 -14.97 -16.73
C LEU A 96 1.21 -13.59 -16.42
N VAL A 97 0.90 -12.82 -17.46
CA VAL A 97 0.22 -11.52 -17.35
C VAL A 97 -1.15 -11.61 -18.00
N ALA A 98 -2.19 -11.83 -17.20
CA ALA A 98 -3.58 -11.96 -17.66
C ALA A 98 -4.52 -10.91 -17.03
N SER A 99 -3.98 -9.76 -16.62
CA SER A 99 -4.73 -8.66 -16.02
C SER A 99 -5.71 -7.98 -16.99
N CYS A 100 -6.73 -7.30 -16.47
CA CYS A 100 -7.77 -6.59 -17.23
C CYS A 100 -8.53 -7.52 -18.19
N ASN A 101 -9.06 -8.62 -17.66
CA ASN A 101 -9.94 -9.54 -18.38
C ASN A 101 -11.26 -9.68 -17.61
N SER A 102 -12.01 -10.75 -17.86
CA SER A 102 -13.24 -11.07 -17.12
C SER A 102 -13.18 -12.50 -16.58
N LEU A 103 -11.99 -12.97 -16.23
CA LEU A 103 -11.73 -14.33 -15.76
C LEU A 103 -12.49 -14.59 -14.47
N THR A 104 -13.24 -15.69 -14.42
CA THR A 104 -13.94 -16.14 -13.20
C THR A 104 -13.19 -17.23 -12.46
N GLU A 105 -12.28 -17.92 -13.15
CA GLU A 105 -11.43 -18.97 -12.63
C GLU A 105 -10.09 -19.00 -13.39
N LEU A 106 -9.07 -19.58 -12.76
CA LEU A 106 -7.79 -19.87 -13.39
C LEU A 106 -7.67 -21.39 -13.66
N PRO A 107 -7.02 -21.79 -14.76
CA PRO A 107 -6.63 -23.18 -14.98
C PRO A 107 -5.52 -23.57 -14.00
N GLU A 108 -5.16 -24.85 -13.97
CA GLU A 108 -3.97 -25.30 -13.23
C GLU A 108 -2.73 -24.51 -13.68
N LEU A 109 -2.02 -23.98 -12.69
CA LEU A 109 -0.85 -23.13 -12.92
C LEU A 109 0.40 -24.00 -13.14
N PRO A 110 1.26 -23.65 -14.11
CA PRO A 110 2.54 -24.33 -14.33
C PRO A 110 3.41 -24.30 -13.07
N GLN A 111 4.03 -25.44 -12.74
CA GLN A 111 4.91 -25.56 -11.56
C GLN A 111 6.22 -24.75 -11.67
N SER A 112 6.52 -24.21 -12.85
CA SER A 112 7.65 -23.31 -13.09
C SER A 112 7.31 -21.83 -12.90
N LEU A 113 6.04 -21.49 -12.65
CA LEU A 113 5.58 -20.10 -12.63
C LEU A 113 6.17 -19.35 -11.43
N LYS A 114 6.79 -18.20 -11.72
CA LYS A 114 7.41 -17.30 -10.73
C LYS A 114 6.64 -16.00 -10.58
N SER A 115 5.95 -15.55 -11.62
CA SER A 115 5.13 -14.34 -11.59
C SER A 115 3.74 -14.62 -12.13
N LEU A 116 2.72 -14.25 -11.34
CA LEU A 116 1.31 -14.32 -11.70
C LEU A 116 0.68 -12.94 -11.53
N GLN A 117 0.22 -12.35 -12.63
CA GLN A 117 -0.50 -11.08 -12.68
C GLN A 117 -1.88 -11.31 -13.27
N VAL A 118 -2.91 -11.21 -12.44
CA VAL A 118 -4.32 -11.47 -12.77
C VAL A 118 -5.24 -10.36 -12.25
N ASP A 119 -4.71 -9.16 -12.08
CA ASP A 119 -5.46 -8.00 -11.58
C ASP A 119 -6.65 -7.65 -12.48
N ASN A 120 -7.67 -7.02 -11.91
CA ASN A 120 -8.84 -6.54 -12.67
C ASN A 120 -9.52 -7.69 -13.44
N ASN A 121 -9.98 -8.69 -12.68
CA ASN A 121 -10.74 -9.85 -13.16
C ASN A 121 -11.96 -10.07 -12.24
N ASN A 122 -12.66 -11.21 -12.39
CA ASN A 122 -13.81 -11.58 -11.57
C ASN A 122 -13.53 -12.88 -10.79
N LEU A 123 -12.27 -13.11 -10.40
CA LEU A 123 -11.88 -14.34 -9.69
C LEU A 123 -12.49 -14.35 -8.30
N LYS A 124 -13.14 -15.45 -7.92
CA LYS A 124 -13.71 -15.63 -6.57
C LYS A 124 -12.79 -16.39 -5.62
N ALA A 125 -11.90 -17.18 -6.19
CA ALA A 125 -10.88 -17.94 -5.48
C ALA A 125 -9.67 -18.11 -6.40
N LEU A 126 -8.51 -18.37 -5.80
CA LEU A 126 -7.33 -18.85 -6.49
C LEU A 126 -7.17 -20.34 -6.22
N SER A 127 -6.72 -21.10 -7.21
CA SER A 127 -6.24 -22.46 -7.01
C SER A 127 -4.92 -22.45 -6.22
N ASP A 128 -4.45 -23.63 -5.82
CA ASP A 128 -3.13 -23.78 -5.22
C ASP A 128 -2.05 -23.11 -6.07
N LEU A 129 -1.23 -22.30 -5.41
CA LEU A 129 -0.16 -21.56 -6.06
C LEU A 129 1.07 -22.46 -6.21
N PRO A 130 1.80 -22.37 -7.34
CA PRO A 130 3.00 -23.17 -7.54
C PRO A 130 4.08 -22.77 -6.51
N PRO A 131 4.87 -23.73 -6.02
CA PRO A 131 5.87 -23.48 -4.99
C PRO A 131 6.99 -22.54 -5.44
N SER A 132 7.20 -22.38 -6.76
CA SER A 132 8.17 -21.46 -7.35
C SER A 132 7.71 -20.00 -7.41
N LEU A 133 6.46 -19.70 -7.03
CA LEU A 133 5.90 -18.37 -7.20
C LEU A 133 6.63 -17.35 -6.30
N GLU A 134 7.12 -16.28 -6.90
CA GLU A 134 7.81 -15.17 -6.23
C GLU A 134 6.93 -13.91 -6.13
N PHE A 135 6.03 -13.73 -7.11
CA PHE A 135 5.21 -12.55 -7.26
C PHE A 135 3.76 -12.92 -7.58
N LEU A 136 2.83 -12.45 -6.76
CA LEU A 136 1.39 -12.56 -6.97
C LEU A 136 0.77 -11.16 -6.99
N ALA A 137 0.14 -10.81 -8.10
CA ALA A 137 -0.77 -9.67 -8.19
C ALA A 137 -2.15 -10.16 -8.65
N ALA A 138 -3.12 -10.06 -7.75
CA ALA A 138 -4.50 -10.47 -7.95
C ALA A 138 -5.47 -9.41 -7.41
N GLY A 139 -5.07 -8.14 -7.47
CA GLY A 139 -5.89 -7.02 -7.01
C GLY A 139 -7.12 -6.79 -7.91
N ASN A 140 -8.14 -6.11 -7.39
CA ASN A 140 -9.38 -5.82 -8.11
C ASN A 140 -10.04 -7.11 -8.65
N ASN A 141 -10.31 -8.05 -7.76
CA ASN A 141 -11.03 -9.29 -8.02
C ASN A 141 -12.20 -9.44 -7.03
N GLN A 142 -12.76 -10.64 -6.89
CA GLN A 142 -13.83 -10.97 -5.95
C GLN A 142 -13.37 -12.06 -4.97
N LEU A 143 -12.07 -12.11 -4.65
CA LEU A 143 -11.50 -13.15 -3.80
C LEU A 143 -12.10 -13.06 -2.40
N GLU A 144 -12.72 -14.14 -1.94
CA GLU A 144 -13.25 -14.25 -0.57
C GLU A 144 -12.23 -14.88 0.39
N GLU A 145 -11.32 -15.69 -0.14
CA GLU A 145 -10.23 -16.34 0.56
C GLU A 145 -8.99 -16.50 -0.35
N LEU A 146 -7.82 -16.70 0.27
CA LEU A 146 -6.59 -17.09 -0.42
C LEU A 146 -6.25 -18.55 -0.08
N PRO A 147 -5.58 -19.27 -1.00
CA PRO A 147 -5.04 -20.60 -0.71
C PRO A 147 -3.96 -20.52 0.38
N GLU A 148 -3.55 -21.66 0.94
CA GLU A 148 -2.46 -21.68 1.92
C GLU A 148 -1.16 -21.14 1.33
N LEU A 149 -0.53 -20.16 1.99
CA LEU A 149 0.70 -19.50 1.53
C LEU A 149 1.93 -19.83 2.36
N GLN A 150 1.75 -20.41 3.56
CA GLN A 150 2.83 -20.71 4.52
C GLN A 150 4.00 -21.51 3.93
N ASN A 151 3.74 -22.35 2.91
CA ASN A 151 4.75 -23.20 2.28
C ASN A 151 5.38 -22.57 1.02
N SER A 152 4.89 -21.41 0.56
CA SER A 152 5.38 -20.69 -0.61
C SER A 152 6.70 -19.98 -0.29
N SER A 153 7.77 -20.76 -0.16
CA SER A 153 9.08 -20.35 0.38
C SER A 153 9.82 -19.31 -0.46
N PHE A 154 9.32 -19.00 -1.66
CA PHE A 154 9.91 -18.02 -2.58
C PHE A 154 9.03 -16.79 -2.78
N LEU A 155 7.80 -16.78 -2.24
CA LEU A 155 6.84 -15.71 -2.45
C LEU A 155 7.28 -14.47 -1.66
N LYS A 156 7.57 -13.40 -2.38
CA LYS A 156 8.11 -12.14 -1.84
C LYS A 156 7.09 -11.01 -1.88
N ILE A 157 6.22 -11.00 -2.89
CA ILE A 157 5.25 -9.93 -3.11
C ILE A 157 3.87 -10.55 -3.26
N ILE A 158 2.95 -10.08 -2.43
CA ILE A 158 1.52 -10.38 -2.52
C ILE A 158 0.77 -9.05 -2.64
N ASP A 159 0.09 -8.86 -3.76
CA ASP A 159 -0.90 -7.81 -3.96
C ASP A 159 -2.27 -8.46 -4.19
N VAL A 160 -3.17 -8.24 -3.24
CA VAL A 160 -4.56 -8.72 -3.25
C VAL A 160 -5.51 -7.58 -2.88
N ASP A 161 -5.12 -6.33 -3.17
CA ASP A 161 -5.92 -5.15 -2.91
C ASP A 161 -7.29 -5.23 -3.61
N ASN A 162 -8.31 -4.57 -3.07
CA ASN A 162 -9.64 -4.48 -3.69
C ASN A 162 -10.25 -5.87 -3.97
N ASN A 163 -10.41 -6.65 -2.91
CA ASN A 163 -11.06 -7.96 -2.93
C ASN A 163 -12.15 -8.02 -1.84
N SER A 164 -12.60 -9.22 -1.45
CA SER A 164 -13.58 -9.43 -0.39
C SER A 164 -13.03 -10.38 0.70
N LEU A 165 -11.72 -10.33 0.93
CA LEU A 165 -11.03 -11.18 1.89
C LEU A 165 -11.46 -10.79 3.31
N LYS A 166 -11.89 -11.79 4.08
CA LYS A 166 -12.23 -11.60 5.51
C LYS A 166 -11.05 -11.88 6.44
N LYS A 167 -10.12 -12.72 5.98
CA LYS A 167 -8.89 -13.10 6.68
C LYS A 167 -7.81 -13.38 5.65
N LEU A 168 -6.56 -13.22 6.08
CA LEU A 168 -5.40 -13.72 5.35
C LEU A 168 -4.98 -15.08 5.93
N PRO A 169 -4.48 -16.02 5.10
CA PRO A 169 -3.79 -17.21 5.58
C PRO A 169 -2.46 -16.82 6.23
N ASP A 170 -1.82 -17.76 6.92
CA ASP A 170 -0.46 -17.56 7.41
C ASP A 170 0.50 -17.23 6.26
N LEU A 171 1.22 -16.12 6.42
CA LEU A 171 2.07 -15.56 5.40
C LEU A 171 3.43 -16.29 5.35
N PRO A 172 4.04 -16.42 4.16
CA PRO A 172 5.33 -17.09 4.04
C PRO A 172 6.46 -16.24 4.65
N PRO A 173 7.48 -16.86 5.26
CA PRO A 173 8.60 -16.13 5.88
C PRO A 173 9.48 -15.38 4.88
N SER A 174 9.35 -15.67 3.57
CA SER A 174 10.03 -14.97 2.48
C SER A 174 9.37 -13.65 2.07
N LEU A 175 8.19 -13.33 2.63
CA LEU A 175 7.42 -12.17 2.20
C LEU A 175 8.14 -10.86 2.52
N GLU A 176 8.23 -9.98 1.53
CA GLU A 176 8.85 -8.66 1.60
C GLU A 176 7.82 -7.52 1.52
N PHE A 177 6.73 -7.74 0.78
CA PHE A 177 5.68 -6.76 0.51
C PHE A 177 4.29 -7.41 0.57
N LEU A 178 3.38 -6.78 1.32
CA LEU A 178 1.97 -7.15 1.40
C LEU A 178 1.08 -5.94 1.09
N ALA A 179 0.26 -6.06 0.05
CA ALA A 179 -0.88 -5.18 -0.19
C ALA A 179 -2.19 -5.98 -0.10
N ALA A 180 -3.00 -5.64 0.90
CA ALA A 180 -4.31 -6.23 1.17
C ALA A 180 -5.34 -5.16 1.61
N GLY A 181 -5.16 -3.92 1.14
CA GLY A 181 -6.10 -2.83 1.34
C GLY A 181 -7.41 -3.03 0.59
N ASN A 182 -8.44 -2.29 0.96
CA ASN A 182 -9.79 -2.37 0.37
C ASN A 182 -10.35 -3.81 0.40
N ASN A 183 -10.31 -4.43 1.58
CA ASN A 183 -10.83 -5.78 1.84
C ASN A 183 -11.80 -5.73 3.03
N GLN A 184 -12.12 -6.87 3.63
CA GLN A 184 -13.00 -7.01 4.79
C GLN A 184 -12.26 -7.65 5.97
N LEU A 185 -10.95 -7.41 6.08
CA LEU A 185 -10.10 -8.03 7.11
C LEU A 185 -10.50 -7.52 8.49
N GLU A 186 -10.86 -8.43 9.39
CA GLU A 186 -11.14 -8.11 10.80
C GLU A 186 -9.87 -8.19 11.68
N GLU A 187 -8.89 -8.97 11.24
CA GLU A 187 -7.60 -9.18 11.88
C GLU A 187 -6.52 -9.49 10.84
N LEU A 188 -5.26 -9.20 11.17
CA LEU A 188 -4.09 -9.68 10.42
C LEU A 188 -3.54 -10.94 11.10
N SER A 189 -2.97 -11.85 10.30
CA SER A 189 -2.22 -13.01 10.79
C SER A 189 -0.96 -12.57 11.56
N GLU A 190 -0.34 -13.47 12.32
CA GLU A 190 0.92 -13.18 13.03
C GLU A 190 2.02 -12.66 12.08
N LEU A 191 2.60 -11.49 12.38
CA LEU A 191 3.58 -10.83 11.50
C LEU A 191 4.99 -10.79 12.09
N GLN A 192 5.14 -10.90 13.41
CA GLN A 192 6.42 -10.75 14.13
C GLN A 192 7.56 -11.66 13.63
N ASN A 193 7.22 -12.81 13.04
CA ASN A 193 8.18 -13.81 12.56
C ASN A 193 8.48 -13.71 11.06
N LEU A 194 8.16 -12.58 10.41
CA LEU A 194 8.42 -12.33 8.99
C LEU A 194 9.64 -11.41 8.84
N PRO A 195 10.87 -11.95 8.79
CA PRO A 195 12.10 -11.16 8.94
C PRO A 195 12.42 -10.25 7.76
N PHE A 196 11.76 -10.46 6.62
CA PHE A 196 11.99 -9.69 5.40
C PHE A 196 10.84 -8.75 5.06
N LEU A 197 9.73 -8.78 5.81
CA LEU A 197 8.55 -7.98 5.51
C LEU A 197 8.84 -6.51 5.82
N THR A 198 8.93 -5.69 4.78
CA THR A 198 9.28 -4.28 4.88
C THR A 198 8.09 -3.35 4.67
N GLU A 199 7.05 -3.78 3.97
CA GLU A 199 5.92 -2.93 3.61
C GLU A 199 4.60 -3.68 3.78
N ILE A 200 3.66 -3.05 4.50
CA ILE A 200 2.31 -3.54 4.71
C ILE A 200 1.32 -2.43 4.36
N HIS A 201 0.45 -2.71 3.41
CA HIS A 201 -0.74 -1.93 3.11
C HIS A 201 -1.98 -2.76 3.45
N ALA A 202 -2.72 -2.31 4.46
CA ALA A 202 -3.96 -2.92 4.91
C ALA A 202 -5.05 -1.84 5.15
N ASP A 203 -4.98 -0.75 4.39
CA ASP A 203 -5.95 0.35 4.49
C ASP A 203 -7.35 -0.05 4.02
N ASN A 204 -8.37 0.67 4.48
CA ASN A 204 -9.77 0.42 4.16
C ASN A 204 -10.19 -1.05 4.42
N ASN A 205 -10.07 -1.45 5.69
CA ASN A 205 -10.44 -2.77 6.19
C ASN A 205 -11.33 -2.62 7.45
N SER A 206 -11.50 -3.69 8.22
CA SER A 206 -12.25 -3.67 9.48
C SER A 206 -11.37 -4.02 10.70
N LEU A 207 -10.08 -3.69 10.64
CA LEU A 207 -9.11 -4.01 11.67
C LEU A 207 -9.41 -3.21 12.94
N LYS A 208 -9.44 -3.90 14.09
CA LYS A 208 -9.64 -3.28 15.42
C LYS A 208 -8.36 -3.24 16.25
N THR A 209 -7.43 -4.14 15.96
CA THR A 209 -6.12 -4.26 16.59
C THR A 209 -5.13 -4.75 15.54
N LEU A 210 -3.85 -4.49 15.76
CA LEU A 210 -2.77 -5.08 14.99
C LEU A 210 -1.99 -6.10 15.85
N PRO A 211 -1.48 -7.19 15.26
CA PRO A 211 -0.53 -8.07 15.92
C PRO A 211 0.84 -7.39 16.05
N ASP A 212 1.75 -8.01 16.79
CA ASP A 212 3.14 -7.53 16.89
C ASP A 212 3.78 -7.44 15.50
N LEU A 213 4.40 -6.28 15.23
CA LEU A 213 4.94 -5.94 13.92
C LEU A 213 6.34 -6.52 13.71
N PRO A 214 6.72 -6.88 12.47
CA PRO A 214 8.05 -7.41 12.20
C PRO A 214 9.12 -6.32 12.39
N PRO A 215 10.31 -6.68 12.92
CA PRO A 215 11.37 -5.72 13.19
C PRO A 215 11.98 -5.10 11.91
N SER A 216 11.70 -5.67 10.73
CA SER A 216 12.13 -5.18 9.42
C SER A 216 11.20 -4.12 8.81
N LEU A 217 10.02 -3.88 9.40
CA LEU A 217 8.97 -3.07 8.80
C LEU A 217 9.38 -1.59 8.66
N LYS A 218 9.27 -1.07 7.45
CA LYS A 218 9.60 0.33 7.09
C LYS A 218 8.37 1.16 6.78
N THR A 219 7.35 0.52 6.22
CA THR A 219 6.11 1.18 5.77
C THR A 219 4.92 0.43 6.35
N LEU A 220 4.07 1.16 7.06
CA LEU A 220 2.78 0.67 7.55
C LEU A 220 1.68 1.64 7.14
N ASN A 221 0.76 1.16 6.30
CA ASN A 221 -0.48 1.85 5.98
C ASN A 221 -1.67 1.04 6.51
N VAL A 222 -2.37 1.59 7.50
CA VAL A 222 -3.58 1.01 8.11
C VAL A 222 -4.71 2.05 8.18
N ARG A 223 -4.68 3.03 7.26
CA ARG A 223 -5.71 4.04 7.10
C ARG A 223 -7.12 3.44 6.96
N GLU A 224 -8.17 4.17 7.33
CA GLU A 224 -9.57 3.72 7.17
C GLU A 224 -9.81 2.34 7.81
N ASN A 225 -9.55 2.25 9.11
CA ASN A 225 -9.81 1.07 9.92
C ASN A 225 -10.53 1.48 11.22
N TYR A 226 -10.64 0.57 12.18
CA TYR A 226 -11.24 0.81 13.49
C TYR A 226 -10.20 0.66 14.62
N LEU A 227 -8.95 1.03 14.36
CA LEU A 227 -7.86 0.92 15.33
C LEU A 227 -7.98 2.01 16.40
N THR A 228 -7.79 1.62 17.66
CA THR A 228 -7.75 2.55 18.80
C THR A 228 -6.36 2.72 19.40
N ASP A 229 -5.45 1.79 19.12
CA ASP A 229 -4.08 1.76 19.60
C ASP A 229 -3.18 0.98 18.63
N LEU A 230 -1.86 1.14 18.75
CA LEU A 230 -0.84 0.41 18.02
C LEU A 230 -0.03 -0.49 18.96
N PRO A 231 0.46 -1.65 18.48
CA PRO A 231 1.53 -2.37 19.16
C PRO A 231 2.82 -1.55 19.16
N GLU A 232 3.88 -2.06 19.81
CA GLU A 232 5.19 -1.41 19.77
C GLU A 232 5.68 -1.26 18.33
N LEU A 233 5.98 -0.02 17.94
CA LEU A 233 6.41 0.29 16.58
C LEU A 233 7.90 -0.06 16.40
N PRO A 234 8.28 -0.76 15.31
CA PRO A 234 9.66 -1.15 15.10
C PRO A 234 10.55 0.07 14.79
N GLN A 235 11.80 0.06 15.26
CA GLN A 235 12.75 1.16 15.07
C GLN A 235 13.12 1.43 13.60
N SER A 236 12.86 0.46 12.72
CA SER A 236 13.06 0.54 11.27
C SER A 236 11.94 1.29 10.54
N LEU A 237 10.82 1.57 11.22
CA LEU A 237 9.66 2.21 10.62
C LEU A 237 9.97 3.67 10.23
N THR A 238 9.69 3.99 8.98
CA THR A 238 9.94 5.32 8.38
C THR A 238 8.66 5.98 7.89
N PHE A 239 7.65 5.20 7.53
CA PHE A 239 6.37 5.68 7.02
C PHE A 239 5.23 5.05 7.82
N LEU A 240 4.38 5.89 8.38
CA LEU A 240 3.21 5.47 9.13
C LEU A 240 1.98 6.27 8.69
N ASP A 241 0.96 5.57 8.19
CA ASP A 241 -0.36 6.13 7.93
C ASP A 241 -1.40 5.38 8.76
N VAL A 242 -1.98 6.09 9.73
CA VAL A 242 -3.04 5.65 10.64
C VAL A 242 -4.26 6.57 10.53
N SER A 243 -4.37 7.31 9.43
CA SER A 243 -5.48 8.24 9.22
C SER A 243 -6.83 7.53 9.16
N ASP A 244 -7.92 8.26 9.41
CA ASP A 244 -9.29 7.71 9.37
C ASP A 244 -9.46 6.47 10.27
N ASN A 245 -9.05 6.57 11.52
CA ASN A 245 -9.20 5.54 12.55
C ASN A 245 -9.91 6.13 13.80
N ILE A 246 -9.81 5.46 14.95
CA ILE A 246 -10.43 5.89 16.22
C ILE A 246 -9.39 6.06 17.33
N PHE A 247 -8.20 6.54 16.99
CA PHE A 247 -7.15 6.87 17.95
C PHE A 247 -7.55 8.05 18.83
N SER A 248 -7.46 7.90 20.16
CA SER A 248 -7.60 9.02 21.11
C SER A 248 -6.28 9.68 21.48
N GLY A 249 -5.17 9.03 21.13
CA GLY A 249 -3.80 9.42 21.41
C GLY A 249 -2.85 8.51 20.62
N LEU A 250 -1.59 8.92 20.48
CA LEU A 250 -0.53 8.10 19.92
C LEU A 250 0.54 7.84 20.99
N SER A 251 1.06 6.62 21.00
CA SER A 251 2.17 6.18 21.86
C SER A 251 3.52 6.62 21.27
N GLU A 252 4.64 6.13 21.83
CA GLU A 252 5.99 6.51 21.41
C GLU A 252 6.23 6.21 19.92
N LEU A 253 6.67 7.24 19.18
CA LEU A 253 7.00 7.14 17.77
C LEU A 253 8.47 6.74 17.58
N PRO A 254 8.80 5.92 16.57
CA PRO A 254 10.17 5.49 16.33
C PRO A 254 11.05 6.66 15.87
N PRO A 255 12.34 6.67 16.24
CA PRO A 255 13.22 7.82 16.05
C PRO A 255 13.60 8.09 14.59
N ASN A 256 13.32 7.16 13.68
CA ASN A 256 13.59 7.27 12.24
C ASN A 256 12.32 7.57 11.41
N LEU A 257 11.18 7.81 12.08
CA LEU A 257 9.94 8.11 11.38
C LEU A 257 10.08 9.40 10.59
N TYR A 258 9.83 9.31 9.30
CA TYR A 258 9.98 10.40 8.33
C TYR A 258 8.62 10.99 7.94
N TYR A 259 7.61 10.13 7.79
CA TYR A 259 6.25 10.48 7.43
C TYR A 259 5.27 9.95 8.46
N LEU A 260 4.38 10.82 8.95
CA LEU A 260 3.25 10.47 9.80
C LEU A 260 1.98 11.13 9.29
N ASP A 261 1.00 10.30 8.90
CA ASP A 261 -0.39 10.73 8.74
C ASP A 261 -1.25 10.08 9.84
N ALA A 262 -1.78 10.92 10.71
CA ALA A 262 -2.73 10.56 11.76
C ALA A 262 -3.98 11.45 11.70
N SER A 263 -4.31 11.93 10.50
CA SER A 263 -5.49 12.76 10.26
C SER A 263 -6.80 12.00 10.48
N SER A 264 -7.91 12.72 10.63
CA SER A 264 -9.25 12.16 10.79
C SER A 264 -9.34 11.13 11.93
N ASN A 265 -8.93 11.53 13.12
CA ASN A 265 -8.93 10.69 14.32
C ASN A 265 -9.56 11.45 15.51
N GLY A 266 -9.50 10.86 16.71
CA GLY A 266 -9.96 11.48 17.96
C GLY A 266 -8.82 11.98 18.85
N ILE A 267 -7.64 12.26 18.30
CA ILE A 267 -6.41 12.51 19.06
C ILE A 267 -6.52 13.83 19.81
N ARG A 268 -6.31 13.79 21.13
CA ARG A 268 -6.37 14.98 22.01
C ARG A 268 -5.02 15.61 22.31
N SER A 269 -3.97 14.81 22.23
CA SER A 269 -2.59 15.22 22.47
C SER A 269 -1.64 14.29 21.74
N LEU A 270 -0.51 14.82 21.29
CA LEU A 270 0.58 14.05 20.69
C LEU A 270 1.70 13.82 21.71
N CYS A 271 2.47 12.76 21.51
CA CYS A 271 3.76 12.58 22.17
C CYS A 271 4.84 13.47 21.52
N ASP A 272 6.07 13.40 22.05
CA ASP A 272 7.22 14.04 21.41
C ASP A 272 7.41 13.50 19.98
N LEU A 273 7.63 14.43 19.05
CA LEU A 273 7.82 14.09 17.63
C LEU A 273 9.29 13.72 17.37
N PRO A 274 9.55 12.68 16.56
CA PRO A 274 10.91 12.28 16.26
C PRO A 274 11.64 13.34 15.43
N PRO A 275 12.94 13.58 15.67
CA PRO A 275 13.69 14.63 15.00
C PRO A 275 13.87 14.41 13.48
N SER A 276 13.66 13.18 13.00
CA SER A 276 13.71 12.81 11.59
C SER A 276 12.42 13.15 10.81
N LEU A 277 11.35 13.54 11.49
CA LEU A 277 10.05 13.74 10.87
C LEU A 277 10.10 14.93 9.90
N VAL A 278 9.63 14.69 8.68
CA VAL A 278 9.60 15.68 7.60
C VAL A 278 8.18 16.04 7.21
N GLU A 279 7.26 15.08 7.28
CA GLU A 279 5.84 15.31 7.00
C GLU A 279 4.99 14.85 8.19
N LEU A 280 4.14 15.76 8.66
CA LEU A 280 3.15 15.52 9.71
C LEU A 280 1.78 15.99 9.24
N ASP A 281 0.83 15.05 9.15
CA ASP A 281 -0.59 15.33 8.99
C ASP A 281 -1.37 14.85 10.22
N VAL A 282 -1.98 15.79 10.93
CA VAL A 282 -2.84 15.57 12.10
C VAL A 282 -4.15 16.33 11.96
N ARG A 283 -4.55 16.61 10.71
CA ARG A 283 -5.81 17.30 10.40
C ARG A 283 -7.01 16.56 10.99
N ASP A 284 -8.07 17.29 11.33
CA ASP A 284 -9.35 16.70 11.76
C ASP A 284 -9.17 15.79 12.98
N ASN A 285 -8.70 16.40 14.07
CA ASN A 285 -8.48 15.78 15.37
C ASN A 285 -9.04 16.69 16.48
N GLN A 286 -8.75 16.36 17.74
CA GLN A 286 -9.19 17.12 18.93
C GLN A 286 -8.00 17.81 19.64
N LEU A 287 -6.93 18.12 18.90
CA LEU A 287 -5.70 18.68 19.47
C LEU A 287 -5.93 20.10 19.99
N ILE A 288 -5.46 20.38 21.21
CA ILE A 288 -5.53 21.71 21.83
C ILE A 288 -4.17 22.43 21.74
N GLU A 289 -3.10 21.66 21.65
CA GLU A 289 -1.73 22.13 21.48
C GLU A 289 -0.94 21.13 20.63
N LEU A 290 0.16 21.61 20.05
CA LEU A 290 1.16 20.78 19.38
C LEU A 290 2.44 20.71 20.24
N PRO A 291 3.14 19.57 20.27
CA PRO A 291 4.47 19.47 20.87
C PRO A 291 5.48 20.30 20.05
N ALA A 292 6.70 20.42 20.57
CA ALA A 292 7.78 21.07 19.84
C ALA A 292 8.00 20.41 18.46
N LEU A 293 8.04 21.24 17.42
CA LEU A 293 8.16 20.74 16.04
C LEU A 293 9.63 20.38 15.73
N PRO A 294 9.87 19.26 15.01
CA PRO A 294 11.19 18.90 14.55
C PRO A 294 11.80 19.97 13.63
N PRO A 295 13.12 20.23 13.73
CA PRO A 295 13.78 21.30 12.97
C PRO A 295 13.82 21.07 11.45
N HIS A 296 13.61 19.82 11.01
CA HIS A 296 13.61 19.41 9.61
C HIS A 296 12.20 19.21 9.02
N LEU A 297 11.15 19.55 9.77
CA LEU A 297 9.78 19.42 9.28
C LEU A 297 9.57 20.34 8.08
N GLU A 298 9.12 19.77 6.96
CA GLU A 298 8.84 20.49 5.72
C GLU A 298 7.34 20.68 5.50
N ARG A 299 6.51 19.77 6.01
CA ARG A 299 5.05 19.82 5.85
C ARG A 299 4.36 19.61 7.19
N LEU A 300 3.54 20.58 7.58
CA LEU A 300 2.66 20.51 8.75
C LEU A 300 1.22 20.78 8.33
N ILE A 301 0.37 19.77 8.45
CA ILE A 301 -1.07 19.87 8.25
C ILE A 301 -1.74 19.59 9.60
N ALA A 302 -2.28 20.63 10.23
CA ALA A 302 -2.95 20.55 11.53
C ALA A 302 -4.30 21.30 11.53
N SER A 303 -4.90 21.47 10.35
CA SER A 303 -6.21 22.09 10.18
C SER A 303 -7.32 21.30 10.90
N LEU A 304 -8.47 21.91 11.14
CA LEU A 304 -9.62 21.26 11.78
C LEU A 304 -9.26 20.65 13.14
N ASN A 305 -8.68 21.46 14.03
CA ASN A 305 -8.36 21.09 15.41
C ASN A 305 -8.89 22.16 16.38
N HIS A 306 -8.42 22.13 17.63
CA HIS A 306 -8.76 23.09 18.67
C HIS A 306 -7.52 23.85 19.17
N LEU A 307 -6.51 24.01 18.31
CA LEU A 307 -5.25 24.65 18.66
C LEU A 307 -5.48 26.10 19.08
N ALA A 308 -4.95 26.48 20.24
CA ALA A 308 -4.99 27.86 20.73
C ALA A 308 -3.76 28.68 20.26
N GLU A 309 -2.65 27.99 20.02
CA GLU A 309 -1.39 28.53 19.54
C GLU A 309 -0.68 27.47 18.70
N VAL A 310 0.28 27.92 17.90
CA VAL A 310 1.20 27.04 17.15
C VAL A 310 2.60 27.26 17.72
N PRO A 311 3.37 26.20 18.03
CA PRO A 311 4.75 26.32 18.49
C PRO A 311 5.66 26.97 17.42
N GLU A 312 6.91 27.27 17.79
CA GLU A 312 7.89 27.85 16.86
C GLU A 312 8.01 27.00 15.59
N LEU A 313 7.80 27.65 14.45
CA LEU A 313 7.81 27.00 13.15
C LEU A 313 9.26 26.79 12.67
N PRO A 314 9.60 25.59 12.17
CA PRO A 314 10.94 25.33 11.66
C PRO A 314 11.22 26.11 10.37
N GLN A 315 12.45 26.60 10.22
CA GLN A 315 12.85 27.48 9.11
C GLN A 315 12.86 26.82 7.73
N ASN A 316 12.70 25.48 7.66
CA ASN A 316 12.62 24.73 6.40
C ASN A 316 11.18 24.38 6.01
N LEU A 317 10.17 24.86 6.77
CA LEU A 317 8.77 24.54 6.53
C LEU A 317 8.32 25.09 5.17
N LYS A 318 7.82 24.22 4.30
CA LYS A 318 7.33 24.55 2.95
C LYS A 318 5.81 24.63 2.90
N GLN A 319 5.13 23.81 3.69
CA GLN A 319 3.68 23.74 3.71
C GLN A 319 3.15 23.82 5.14
N LEU A 320 2.23 24.76 5.38
CA LEU A 320 1.58 24.98 6.68
C LEU A 320 0.08 25.16 6.50
N HIS A 321 -0.70 24.18 6.95
CA HIS A 321 -2.15 24.26 6.98
C HIS A 321 -2.63 24.18 8.44
N VAL A 322 -3.17 25.27 8.97
CA VAL A 322 -3.70 25.37 10.35
C VAL A 322 -5.06 26.08 10.39
N GLU A 323 -5.76 26.15 9.25
CA GLU A 323 -7.12 26.66 9.17
C GLU A 323 -8.11 25.86 10.03
N HIS A 324 -9.22 26.49 10.40
CA HIS A 324 -10.24 25.90 11.26
C HIS A 324 -9.69 25.45 12.63
N ASN A 325 -8.97 26.36 13.29
CA ASN A 325 -8.49 26.23 14.67
C ASN A 325 -9.02 27.38 15.54
N ALA A 326 -8.59 27.44 16.80
CA ALA A 326 -8.94 28.50 17.75
C ALA A 326 -7.73 29.40 18.09
N LEU A 327 -6.88 29.66 17.08
CA LEU A 327 -5.63 30.40 17.26
C LEU A 327 -5.89 31.82 17.78
N ARG A 328 -5.21 32.19 18.86
CA ARG A 328 -5.31 33.53 19.46
C ARG A 328 -4.47 34.55 18.72
N GLU A 329 -3.32 34.11 18.21
CA GLU A 329 -2.32 34.93 17.53
C GLU A 329 -1.82 34.19 16.29
N PHE A 330 -1.34 34.94 15.31
CA PHE A 330 -0.69 34.36 14.14
C PHE A 330 0.76 33.98 14.48
N PRO A 331 1.22 32.77 14.15
CA PRO A 331 2.62 32.40 14.33
C PRO A 331 3.51 33.19 13.36
N ASP A 332 4.78 33.37 13.71
CA ASP A 332 5.80 33.90 12.80
C ASP A 332 6.05 32.90 11.67
N ILE A 333 5.59 33.23 10.46
CA ILE A 333 5.66 32.36 9.29
C ILE A 333 7.06 32.46 8.66
N PRO A 334 7.80 31.35 8.51
CA PRO A 334 9.09 31.35 7.81
C PRO A 334 8.96 31.74 6.33
N GLU A 335 9.99 32.40 5.77
CA GLU A 335 10.02 32.78 4.34
C GLU A 335 9.99 31.57 3.39
N SER A 336 10.32 30.38 3.88
CA SER A 336 10.32 29.12 3.11
C SER A 336 8.93 28.58 2.81
N VAL A 337 7.87 29.09 3.46
CA VAL A 337 6.51 28.57 3.29
C VAL A 337 5.96 28.97 1.92
N GLU A 338 5.74 27.98 1.07
CA GLU A 338 5.22 28.12 -0.30
C GLU A 338 3.70 27.91 -0.36
N ASP A 339 3.14 27.09 0.53
CA ASP A 339 1.72 26.79 0.62
C ASP A 339 1.21 27.01 2.06
N LEU A 340 0.36 28.02 2.21
CA LEU A 340 -0.18 28.46 3.50
C LEU A 340 -1.70 28.44 3.49
N ARG A 341 -2.29 27.77 4.48
CA ARG A 341 -3.73 27.84 4.77
C ARG A 341 -3.95 28.19 6.23
N MET A 342 -4.57 29.34 6.47
CA MET A 342 -4.95 29.84 7.80
C MET A 342 -6.27 30.60 7.71
N ASP A 343 -7.03 30.64 8.80
CA ASP A 343 -8.27 31.40 8.87
C ASP A 343 -7.97 32.90 8.78
N SER A 344 -8.71 33.61 7.92
CA SER A 344 -8.49 35.02 7.60
C SER A 344 -9.07 36.00 8.63
N GLU A 345 -9.95 35.54 9.52
CA GLU A 345 -10.75 36.40 10.39
C GLU A 345 -11.00 35.74 11.75
N ARG A 346 -10.07 35.87 12.72
CA ARG A 346 -10.39 35.74 14.16
C ARG A 346 -9.28 36.04 15.18
N VAL A 347 -8.32 36.92 14.87
CA VAL A 347 -7.61 37.63 15.95
C VAL A 347 -8.66 38.52 16.60
N THR A 348 -9.24 38.07 17.71
CA THR A 348 -10.07 38.94 18.52
C THR A 348 -9.18 40.09 18.97
N ASP A 349 -9.45 41.29 18.46
CA ASP A 349 -8.93 42.54 19.02
C ASP A 349 -9.20 42.56 20.52
N THR A 350 -8.23 42.16 21.34
CA THR A 350 -8.28 42.32 22.80
C THR A 350 -7.81 43.72 23.23
N TYR A 351 -7.80 44.70 22.33
CA TYR A 351 -7.37 46.07 22.63
C TYR A 351 -8.27 47.11 21.98
N GLU A 352 -9.48 47.26 22.49
CA GLU A 352 -10.16 48.56 22.44
C GLU A 352 -11.30 48.60 23.45
N PHE A 353 -11.04 49.09 24.67
CA PHE A 353 -11.94 50.01 25.36
C PHE A 353 -11.26 50.65 26.58
N ALA A 354 -11.24 51.99 26.55
CA ALA A 354 -11.14 52.91 27.68
C ALA A 354 -9.74 53.39 28.16
N HIS A 355 -9.06 54.14 27.30
CA HIS A 355 -8.39 55.42 27.61
C HIS A 355 -8.33 56.14 26.24
N GLU A 356 -8.90 57.30 25.95
CA GLU A 356 -8.90 58.60 26.61
C GLU A 356 -10.03 59.45 26.01
N THR A 357 -10.78 60.17 26.84
CA THR A 357 -11.26 61.52 26.46
C THR A 357 -11.21 62.38 27.71
N THR A 358 -10.05 62.99 27.94
CA THR A 358 -9.92 64.22 28.73
C THR A 358 -9.55 65.35 27.79
N ASP A 359 -10.27 66.46 27.95
CA ASP A 359 -9.83 67.84 27.68
C ASP A 359 -9.76 68.33 26.22
N LYS A 360 -10.81 69.04 25.78
CA LYS A 360 -10.85 70.53 25.74
C LYS A 360 -12.00 71.07 24.90
N LEU A 361 -12.96 71.71 25.55
CA LEU A 361 -13.75 72.81 24.98
C LEU A 361 -13.73 73.94 26.01
N GLU A 362 -12.81 74.89 25.80
CA GLU A 362 -12.88 76.24 26.37
C GLU A 362 -13.62 77.14 25.37
N ASP A 363 -14.43 78.03 25.95
CA ASP A 363 -14.83 79.36 25.49
C ASP A 363 -15.79 79.50 24.29
N ASP A 364 -17.06 79.87 24.56
CA ASP A 364 -17.45 81.29 24.61
C ASP A 364 -18.97 81.51 24.87
N VAL A 365 -19.28 82.09 26.04
CA VAL A 365 -19.90 83.44 26.20
C VAL A 365 -21.42 83.72 26.02
N PHE A 366 -21.93 84.44 27.04
CA PHE A 366 -23.03 85.42 27.18
C PHE A 366 -24.48 85.02 27.60
N GLU A 367 -24.88 85.73 28.67
CA GLU A 367 -26.19 86.03 29.31
C GLU A 367 -26.86 85.02 30.27
#